data_AF-Q846U2-F1
#
_entry.id   AF-Q846U2-F1
#
_cell.length_a   1.000
_cell.length_b   1.000
_cell.length_c   1.000
_cell.angle_alpha   90.00
_cell.angle_beta   90.00
_cell.angle_gamma   90.00
#
_symmetry.space_group_name_H-M   'P 1'
#
loop_
_entity.id
_entity.type
_entity.pdbx_description
1 polymer ?
#
loop_
_entity_poly.entity_id
_entity_poly.type
_entity_poly.pdbx_seq_one_letter_code
_entity_poly.pdbx_strand_id
1 'polypeptide(L)'
;MNLLRNLSTRAKMFSLVVLMAIFLCSIGITGYFHVKVSGERMQAMYEEQLLPVKWINDWRQDIRAIDGLIYKMILDPAPAVFAQYKAELDQRIASADQTFRYLQNSRLDEKEQERVSKLKELLEQYSKDQNEVVQLIKENKTDQAYAYYRATDKTLSWINQEQLEWANYKSSQADRMQQQNWDDSKKAVLLLLIVGGASIVLAGGLGFL
;
A
#
# COMPACT_ATOMS: atom_id res chain seq x y z
N MET A 1 -43.38 36.88 0.42
CA MET A 1 -42.72 38.05 -0.23
C MET A 1 -43.02 39.41 0.44
N ASN A 2 -43.93 39.53 1.42
CA ASN A 2 -44.17 40.81 2.14
C ASN A 2 -43.33 41.02 3.40
N LEU A 3 -42.69 39.98 3.94
CA LEU A 3 -41.85 40.06 5.14
C LEU A 3 -40.54 40.80 4.88
N LEU A 4 -39.83 40.48 3.79
CA LEU A 4 -38.52 41.07 3.45
C LEU A 4 -38.61 42.54 3.03
N ARG A 5 -39.71 42.94 2.39
CA ARG A 5 -39.91 44.30 1.87
C ARG A 5 -40.14 45.34 2.96
N ASN A 6 -40.61 44.92 4.14
CA ASN A 6 -40.98 45.80 5.25
C ASN A 6 -39.91 45.86 6.37
N LEU A 7 -38.74 45.23 6.19
CA LEU A 7 -37.63 45.34 7.16
C LEU A 7 -36.94 46.71 7.05
N SER A 8 -36.51 47.24 8.20
CA SER A 8 -35.66 48.42 8.24
C SER A 8 -34.30 48.16 7.59
N THR A 9 -33.70 49.20 7.01
CA THR A 9 -32.40 49.11 6.32
C THR A 9 -31.30 48.47 7.17
N ARG A 10 -31.30 48.75 8.49
CA ARG A 10 -30.37 48.15 9.45
C ARG A 10 -30.55 46.62 9.56
N ALA A 11 -31.79 46.15 9.61
CA ALA A 11 -32.09 44.73 9.70
C ALA A 11 -31.76 44.00 8.38
N LYS A 12 -31.96 44.64 7.22
CA LYS A 12 -31.56 44.11 5.91
C LYS A 12 -30.04 43.92 5.83
N MET A 13 -29.26 44.94 6.17
CA MET A 13 -27.79 44.87 6.19
C MET A 13 -27.27 43.79 7.15
N PHE A 14 -27.84 43.72 8.35
CA PHE A 14 -27.46 42.68 9.31
C PHE A 14 -27.78 41.27 8.80
N SER A 15 -28.96 41.08 8.18
CA SER A 15 -29.36 39.77 7.62
C SER A 15 -28.43 39.31 6.49
N LEU A 16 -27.94 40.23 5.65
CA LEU A 16 -26.95 39.94 4.62
C LEU A 16 -25.62 39.45 5.22
N VAL A 17 -25.14 40.14 6.26
CA VAL A 17 -23.89 39.76 6.96
C VAL A 17 -24.01 38.38 7.59
N VAL A 18 -25.13 38.09 8.27
CA VAL A 18 -25.38 36.78 8.87
C VAL A 18 -25.45 35.69 7.80
N LEU A 19 -26.14 35.95 6.69
CA LEU A 19 -26.23 35.00 5.58
C LEU A 19 -24.85 34.70 4.97
N MET A 20 -24.04 35.74 4.73
CA MET A 20 -22.67 35.57 4.23
C MET A 20 -21.80 34.80 5.21
N ALA A 21 -21.90 35.09 6.51
CA ALA A 21 -21.17 34.35 7.53
C ALA A 21 -21.54 32.85 7.53
N ILE A 22 -22.83 32.51 7.39
CA ILE A 22 -23.28 31.11 7.29
C ILE A 22 -22.64 30.42 6.08
N PHE A 23 -22.73 31.01 4.89
CA PHE A 23 -22.12 30.43 3.68
C PHE A 23 -20.61 30.27 3.78
N LEU A 24 -19.92 31.26 4.35
CA LEU A 24 -18.47 31.26 4.52
C LEU A 24 -18.04 30.17 5.51
N CYS A 25 -18.79 29.99 6.61
CA CYS A 25 -18.61 28.87 7.53
C CYS A 25 -18.87 27.52 6.85
N SER A 26 -19.95 27.39 6.07
CA SER A 26 -20.23 26.14 5.33
C SER A 26 -19.11 25.78 4.36
N ILE A 27 -18.63 26.74 3.57
CA ILE A 27 -17.50 26.55 2.65
C ILE A 27 -16.24 26.15 3.43
N GLY A 28 -15.92 26.85 4.52
CA GLY A 28 -14.76 26.57 5.35
C GLY A 28 -14.79 25.15 5.96
N ILE A 29 -15.95 24.75 6.49
CA ILE A 29 -16.16 23.42 7.07
C ILE A 29 -16.03 22.34 6.00
N THR A 30 -16.71 22.48 4.86
CA THR A 30 -16.63 21.54 3.75
C THR A 30 -15.20 21.41 3.23
N GLY A 31 -14.53 22.54 2.99
CA GLY A 31 -13.14 22.56 2.55
C GLY A 31 -12.21 21.85 3.53
N TYR A 32 -12.34 22.14 4.82
CA TYR A 32 -11.56 21.50 5.87
C TYR A 32 -11.76 19.97 5.90
N PHE A 33 -13.00 19.49 5.90
CA PHE A 33 -13.29 18.05 5.90
C PHE A 33 -12.70 17.34 4.68
N HIS A 34 -12.84 17.92 3.48
CA HIS A 34 -12.29 17.31 2.27
C HIS A 34 -10.77 17.30 2.24
N VAL A 35 -10.11 18.35 2.72
CA VAL A 35 -8.64 18.37 2.86
C VAL A 35 -8.18 17.32 3.87
N LYS A 36 -8.86 17.20 5.02
CA LYS A 36 -8.54 16.21 6.04
C LYS A 36 -8.67 14.78 5.49
N VAL A 37 -9.79 14.45 4.87
CA VAL A 37 -10.05 13.12 4.27
C VAL A 37 -9.04 12.81 3.15
N SER A 38 -8.68 13.80 2.34
CA SER A 38 -7.65 13.64 1.31
C SER A 38 -6.29 13.30 1.92
N GLY A 39 -5.90 13.98 3.00
CA GLY A 39 -4.68 13.69 3.75
C GLY A 39 -4.65 12.27 4.32
N GLU A 40 -5.72 11.85 5.00
CA GLU A 40 -5.85 10.49 5.55
C GLU A 40 -5.76 9.40 4.48
N ARG A 41 -6.42 9.61 3.33
CA ARG A 41 -6.37 8.64 2.21
C ARG A 41 -5.01 8.61 1.54
N MET A 42 -4.31 9.75 1.46
CA MET A 42 -2.94 9.80 0.95
C MET A 42 -1.98 9.06 1.89
N GLN A 43 -2.13 9.23 3.20
CA GLN A 43 -1.38 8.48 4.20
C GLN A 43 -1.65 6.97 4.07
N ALA A 44 -2.91 6.56 3.96
CA ALA A 44 -3.27 5.16 3.77
C ALA A 44 -2.71 4.59 2.45
N MET A 45 -2.72 5.36 1.36
CA MET A 45 -2.10 4.96 0.08
C MET A 45 -0.59 4.75 0.22
N TYR A 46 0.09 5.56 1.04
CA TYR A 46 1.52 5.42 1.31
C TYR A 46 1.81 4.23 2.22
N GLU A 47 1.19 4.19 3.40
CA GLU A 47 1.50 3.22 4.46
C GLU A 47 0.90 1.83 4.20
N GLU A 48 -0.32 1.76 3.68
CA GLU A 48 -1.07 0.50 3.55
C GLU A 48 -0.93 -0.14 2.16
N GLN A 49 -0.45 0.61 1.16
CA GLN A 49 -0.33 0.12 -0.22
C GLN A 49 1.11 0.24 -0.76
N LEU A 50 1.66 1.46 -0.85
CA LEU A 50 2.97 1.68 -1.48
C LEU A 50 4.11 0.99 -0.72
N LEU A 51 4.19 1.17 0.59
CA LEU A 51 5.21 0.52 1.42
C LEU A 51 5.14 -1.01 1.35
N PRO A 52 3.97 -1.66 1.49
CA PRO A 52 3.83 -3.10 1.26
C PRO A 52 4.27 -3.55 -0.13
N VAL A 53 3.91 -2.83 -1.21
CA VAL A 53 4.38 -3.17 -2.57
C VAL A 53 5.90 -3.10 -2.67
N LYS A 54 6.52 -2.07 -2.08
CA LYS A 54 7.97 -1.94 -2.01
C LYS A 54 8.59 -3.12 -1.28
N TRP A 55 8.12 -3.43 -0.08
CA TRP A 55 8.61 -4.55 0.73
C TRP A 55 8.45 -5.89 0.02
N ILE A 56 7.32 -6.14 -0.64
CA ILE A 56 7.12 -7.37 -1.40
C ILE A 56 8.13 -7.47 -2.55
N ASN A 57 8.44 -6.37 -3.24
CA ASN A 57 9.44 -6.39 -4.32
C ASN A 57 10.88 -6.56 -3.80
N ASP A 58 11.24 -5.90 -2.71
CA ASP A 58 12.52 -6.09 -2.02
C ASP A 58 12.67 -7.57 -1.61
N TRP A 59 11.59 -8.15 -1.06
CA TRP A 59 11.55 -9.56 -0.67
C TRP A 59 11.68 -10.52 -1.85
N ARG A 60 11.01 -10.27 -2.97
CA ARG A 60 11.15 -11.05 -4.22
C ARG A 60 12.58 -11.02 -4.75
N GLN A 61 13.26 -9.87 -4.63
CA GLN A 61 14.66 -9.75 -5.02
C GLN A 61 15.56 -10.61 -4.13
N ASP A 62 15.35 -10.60 -2.81
CA ASP A 62 16.12 -11.44 -1.89
C ASP A 62 15.87 -12.93 -2.15
N ILE A 63 14.61 -13.38 -2.34
CA ILE A 63 14.30 -14.78 -2.66
C ILE A 63 15.02 -15.25 -3.94
N ARG A 64 15.08 -14.43 -4.99
CA ARG A 64 15.83 -14.75 -6.21
C ARG A 64 17.34 -14.78 -5.99
N ALA A 65 17.87 -13.89 -5.15
CA ALA A 65 19.29 -13.88 -4.81
C ALA A 65 19.67 -15.14 -4.02
N ILE A 66 18.85 -15.54 -3.05
CA ILE A 66 19.02 -16.76 -2.25
C ILE A 66 19.06 -17.99 -3.18
N ASP A 67 18.08 -18.12 -4.08
CA ASP A 67 18.04 -19.20 -5.06
C ASP A 67 19.30 -19.25 -5.95
N GLY A 68 19.70 -18.10 -6.49
CA GLY A 68 20.90 -17.98 -7.32
C GLY A 68 22.20 -18.25 -6.56
N LEU A 69 22.30 -17.88 -5.28
CA LEU A 69 23.47 -18.16 -4.44
C LEU A 69 23.61 -19.65 -4.16
N ILE A 70 22.49 -20.34 -3.90
CA ILE A 70 22.49 -21.79 -3.74
C ILE A 70 22.97 -22.47 -5.02
N TYR A 71 22.43 -22.05 -6.17
CA TYR A 71 22.88 -22.58 -7.45
C TYR A 71 24.38 -22.34 -7.70
N LYS A 72 24.91 -21.15 -7.37
CA LYS A 72 26.36 -20.85 -7.46
C LYS A 72 27.20 -21.75 -6.55
N MET A 73 26.75 -22.03 -5.33
CA MET A 73 27.44 -22.94 -4.42
C MET A 73 27.44 -24.40 -4.91
N ILE A 74 26.43 -24.82 -5.66
CA ILE A 74 26.42 -26.13 -6.33
C ILE A 74 27.46 -26.15 -7.45
N LEU A 75 27.56 -25.08 -8.25
CA LEU A 75 28.48 -25.01 -9.39
C LEU A 75 29.96 -24.89 -8.99
N ASP A 76 30.26 -24.18 -7.91
CA ASP A 76 31.62 -23.98 -7.41
C ASP A 76 31.71 -24.29 -5.90
N PRO A 77 32.02 -25.55 -5.53
CA PRO A 77 32.12 -25.97 -4.14
C PRO A 77 33.49 -25.64 -3.51
N ALA A 78 34.36 -24.85 -4.17
CA ALA A 78 35.66 -24.48 -3.60
C ALA A 78 35.47 -23.81 -2.21
N PRO A 79 36.22 -24.21 -1.16
CA PRO A 79 35.91 -23.78 0.21
C PRO A 79 35.83 -22.26 0.42
N ALA A 80 36.71 -21.49 -0.23
CA ALA A 80 36.72 -20.03 -0.14
C ALA A 80 35.48 -19.41 -0.82
N VAL A 81 35.09 -19.93 -1.98
CA VAL A 81 33.93 -19.47 -2.76
C VAL A 81 32.63 -19.84 -2.06
N PHE A 82 32.54 -21.07 -1.56
CA PHE A 82 31.42 -21.54 -0.74
C PHE A 82 31.23 -20.66 0.50
N ALA A 83 32.30 -20.37 1.26
CA ALA A 83 32.21 -19.54 2.46
C ALA A 83 31.71 -18.12 2.14
N GLN A 84 32.16 -17.53 1.04
CA GLN A 84 31.69 -16.22 0.57
C GLN A 84 30.20 -16.24 0.23
N TYR A 85 29.75 -17.18 -0.61
CA TYR A 85 28.35 -17.26 -1.00
C TYR A 85 27.44 -17.64 0.16
N LYS A 86 27.93 -18.45 1.10
CA LYS A 86 27.18 -18.79 2.31
C LYS A 86 26.97 -17.57 3.21
N ALA A 87 27.98 -16.71 3.36
CA ALA A 87 27.83 -15.47 4.12
C ALA A 87 26.81 -14.52 3.47
N GLU A 88 26.84 -14.37 2.14
CA GLU A 88 25.84 -13.58 1.43
C GLU A 88 24.44 -14.22 1.54
N LEU A 89 24.33 -15.54 1.42
CA LEU A 89 23.08 -16.27 1.58
C LEU A 89 22.43 -15.96 2.93
N ASP A 90 23.20 -16.02 4.02
CA ASP A 90 22.70 -15.76 5.37
C ASP A 90 22.22 -14.32 5.54
N GLN A 91 22.92 -13.35 4.92
CA GLN A 91 22.47 -11.96 4.90
C GLN A 91 21.16 -11.78 4.13
N ARG A 92 21.02 -12.44 2.98
CA ARG A 92 19.80 -12.38 2.16
C ARG A 92 18.61 -13.03 2.85
N ILE A 93 18.82 -14.17 3.52
CA ILE A 93 17.79 -14.84 4.33
C ILE A 93 17.32 -13.90 5.46
N ALA A 94 18.26 -13.30 6.20
CA ALA A 94 17.90 -12.37 7.27
C ALA A 94 17.11 -11.14 6.76
N SER A 95 17.50 -10.59 5.61
CA SER A 95 16.79 -9.49 4.94
C SER A 95 15.37 -9.89 4.49
N ALA A 96 15.22 -11.07 3.89
CA ALA A 96 13.93 -11.63 3.49
C ALA A 96 13.01 -11.82 4.72
N ASP A 97 13.52 -12.42 5.80
CA ASP A 97 12.78 -12.64 7.04
C ASP A 97 12.35 -11.34 7.72
N GLN A 98 13.22 -10.32 7.69
CA GLN A 98 12.89 -9.01 8.23
C GLN A 98 11.79 -8.33 7.39
N THR A 99 11.89 -8.44 6.07
CA THR A 99 10.90 -7.86 5.16
C THR A 99 9.53 -8.55 5.31
N PHE A 100 9.52 -9.87 5.43
CA PHE A 100 8.29 -10.61 5.72
C PHE A 100 7.69 -10.21 7.08
N ARG A 101 8.51 -9.97 8.11
CA ARG A 101 8.04 -9.43 9.40
C ARG A 101 7.42 -8.04 9.28
N TYR A 102 7.96 -7.15 8.45
CA TYR A 102 7.31 -5.85 8.20
C TYR A 102 5.93 -6.02 7.57
N LEU A 103 5.80 -6.93 6.61
CA LEU A 103 4.51 -7.25 6.00
C LEU A 103 3.52 -7.84 7.01
N GLN A 104 3.97 -8.76 7.87
CA GLN A 104 3.14 -9.36 8.91
C GLN A 104 2.60 -8.35 9.93
N ASN A 105 3.38 -7.31 10.23
CA ASN A 105 3.00 -6.26 11.18
C ASN A 105 2.29 -5.08 10.52
N SER A 106 2.11 -5.11 9.19
CA SER A 106 1.35 -4.11 8.47
C SER A 106 -0.16 -4.30 8.68
N ARG A 107 -0.98 -3.36 8.21
CA ARG A 107 -2.42 -3.54 8.20
C ARG A 107 -2.80 -4.56 7.12
N LEU A 108 -3.33 -5.69 7.56
CA LEU A 108 -3.73 -6.82 6.71
C LEU A 108 -5.25 -6.98 6.72
N ASP A 109 -5.85 -7.07 5.53
CA ASP A 109 -7.21 -7.58 5.39
C ASP A 109 -7.28 -9.13 5.46
N GLU A 110 -8.48 -9.69 5.43
CA GLU A 110 -8.70 -11.15 5.53
C GLU A 110 -7.95 -11.95 4.46
N LYS A 111 -7.91 -11.46 3.21
CA LYS A 111 -7.22 -12.14 2.11
C LYS A 111 -5.70 -12.10 2.32
N GLU A 112 -5.20 -11.02 2.88
CA GLU A 112 -3.78 -10.87 3.16
C GLU A 112 -3.33 -11.71 4.35
N GLN A 113 -4.19 -11.90 5.36
CA GLN A 113 -3.94 -12.83 6.46
C GLN A 113 -3.84 -14.29 5.98
N GLU A 114 -4.72 -14.69 5.04
CA GLU A 114 -4.64 -16.00 4.38
C GLU A 114 -3.32 -16.16 3.61
N ARG A 115 -2.92 -15.14 2.82
CA ARG A 115 -1.64 -15.13 2.10
C ARG A 115 -0.45 -15.23 3.03
N VAL A 116 -0.44 -14.50 4.14
CA VAL A 116 0.63 -14.59 5.16
C VAL A 116 0.74 -16.00 5.71
N SER A 117 -0.39 -16.65 6.00
CA SER A 117 -0.41 -18.01 6.54
C SER A 117 0.16 -19.01 5.52
N LYS A 118 -0.29 -18.93 4.26
CA LYS A 118 0.22 -19.77 3.17
C LYS A 118 1.71 -19.55 2.88
N LEU A 119 2.15 -18.29 2.84
CA LEU A 119 3.55 -17.95 2.62
C LEU A 119 4.43 -18.46 3.77
N LYS A 120 3.96 -18.39 5.01
CA LYS A 120 4.70 -18.92 6.15
C LYS A 120 5.00 -20.42 5.98
N GLU A 121 4.00 -21.22 5.62
CA GLU A 121 4.17 -22.66 5.39
C GLU A 121 5.15 -22.95 4.24
N LEU A 122 5.00 -22.22 3.12
CA LEU A 122 5.89 -22.37 1.96
C LEU A 122 7.34 -21.98 2.27
N LEU A 123 7.56 -20.92 3.04
CA LEU A 123 8.89 -20.46 3.44
C LEU A 123 9.55 -21.41 4.43
N GLU A 124 8.79 -21.97 5.37
CA GLU A 124 9.29 -22.99 6.29
C GLU A 124 9.74 -24.25 5.53
N GLN A 125 8.97 -24.69 4.53
CA GLN A 125 9.35 -25.79 3.67
C GLN A 125 10.60 -25.45 2.84
N TYR A 126 10.60 -24.30 2.18
CA TYR A 126 11.71 -23.85 1.34
C TYR A 126 13.00 -23.70 2.15
N SER A 127 12.94 -23.14 3.36
CA SER A 127 14.09 -23.03 4.26
C SER A 127 14.67 -24.39 4.64
N LYS A 128 13.83 -25.38 4.96
CA LYS A 128 14.28 -26.76 5.22
C LYS A 128 14.98 -27.35 4.00
N ASP A 129 14.37 -27.18 2.83
CA ASP A 129 14.92 -27.73 1.59
C ASP A 129 16.27 -27.11 1.23
N GLN A 130 16.41 -25.79 1.38
CA GLN A 130 17.66 -25.07 1.14
C GLN A 130 18.77 -25.50 2.10
N ASN A 131 18.44 -25.73 3.38
CA ASN A 131 19.41 -26.21 4.35
C ASN A 131 19.93 -27.61 3.99
N GLU A 132 19.05 -28.49 3.49
CA GLU A 132 19.45 -29.82 3.00
C GLU A 132 20.37 -29.71 1.79
N VAL A 133 20.05 -28.85 0.81
CA VAL A 133 20.94 -28.60 -0.35
C VAL A 133 22.31 -28.12 0.12
N VAL A 134 22.36 -27.14 1.02
CA VAL A 134 23.63 -26.61 1.56
C VAL A 134 24.42 -27.68 2.30
N GLN A 135 23.74 -28.58 3.02
CA GLN A 135 24.39 -29.70 3.70
C GLN A 135 24.99 -30.70 2.70
N LEU A 136 24.26 -31.06 1.65
CA LEU A 136 24.77 -31.94 0.58
C LEU A 136 25.99 -31.34 -0.14
N ILE A 137 26.01 -30.03 -0.35
CA ILE A 137 27.19 -29.33 -0.92
C ILE A 137 28.41 -29.48 0.01
N LYS A 138 28.24 -29.26 1.33
CA LYS A 138 29.33 -29.41 2.31
C LYS A 138 29.89 -30.83 2.37
N GLU A 139 29.04 -31.83 2.10
CA GLU A 139 29.42 -33.24 2.04
C GLU A 139 30.07 -33.64 0.71
N ASN A 140 30.32 -32.68 -0.20
CA ASN A 140 30.80 -32.90 -1.57
C ASN A 140 29.87 -33.80 -2.41
N LYS A 141 28.56 -33.81 -2.10
CA LYS A 141 27.54 -34.58 -2.83
C LYS A 141 26.81 -33.70 -3.85
N THR A 142 27.55 -33.05 -4.73
CA THR A 142 27.04 -32.01 -5.64
C THR A 142 25.91 -32.48 -6.56
N ASP A 143 25.97 -33.71 -7.08
CA ASP A 143 24.90 -34.26 -7.93
C ASP A 143 23.58 -34.44 -7.16
N GLN A 144 23.68 -34.89 -5.90
CA GLN A 144 22.52 -35.03 -5.02
C GLN A 144 21.97 -33.67 -4.62
N ALA A 145 22.87 -32.71 -4.32
CA ALA A 145 22.50 -31.33 -4.03
C ALA A 145 21.74 -30.70 -5.19
N TYR A 146 22.18 -30.91 -6.44
CA TYR A 146 21.49 -30.41 -7.62
C TYR A 146 20.13 -31.08 -7.83
N ALA A 147 20.04 -32.41 -7.70
CA ALA A 147 18.77 -33.12 -7.82
C ALA A 147 17.75 -32.65 -6.78
N TYR A 148 18.20 -32.46 -5.54
CA TYR A 148 17.37 -31.95 -4.45
C TYR A 148 16.98 -30.48 -4.67
N TYR A 149 17.92 -29.64 -5.09
CA TYR A 149 17.66 -28.24 -5.48
C TYR A 149 16.54 -28.12 -6.52
N ARG A 150 16.57 -28.94 -7.57
CA ARG A 150 15.52 -28.97 -8.60
C ARG A 150 14.15 -29.38 -8.05
N ALA A 151 14.09 -30.18 -6.99
CA ALA A 151 12.83 -30.52 -6.34
C ALA A 151 12.19 -29.30 -5.65
N THR A 152 12.98 -28.28 -5.30
CA THR A 152 12.50 -27.04 -4.66
C THR A 152 11.83 -26.07 -5.64
N ASP A 153 12.02 -26.24 -6.95
CA ASP A 153 11.49 -25.35 -8.01
C ASP A 153 9.99 -25.09 -7.85
N LYS A 154 9.23 -26.13 -7.45
CA LYS A 154 7.79 -26.03 -7.26
C LYS A 154 7.42 -25.14 -6.07
N THR A 155 8.06 -25.33 -4.93
CA THR A 155 7.85 -24.51 -3.73
C THR A 155 8.23 -23.06 -4.00
N LEU A 156 9.39 -22.84 -4.64
CA LEU A 156 9.86 -21.52 -5.03
C LEU A 156 8.90 -20.82 -6.01
N SER A 157 8.36 -21.55 -6.98
CA SER A 157 7.36 -21.03 -7.92
C SER A 157 6.10 -20.55 -7.20
N TRP A 158 5.60 -21.33 -6.22
CA TRP A 158 4.46 -20.93 -5.41
C TRP A 158 4.74 -19.71 -4.53
N ILE A 159 5.91 -19.62 -3.91
CA ILE A 159 6.32 -18.41 -3.17
C ILE A 159 6.31 -17.19 -4.09
N ASN A 160 6.95 -17.29 -5.26
CA ASN A 160 7.02 -16.20 -6.23
C ASN A 160 5.64 -15.77 -6.73
N GLN A 161 4.73 -16.72 -6.95
CA GLN A 161 3.35 -16.46 -7.37
C GLN A 161 2.59 -15.72 -6.26
N GLU A 162 2.63 -16.20 -5.02
CA GLU A 162 1.96 -15.56 -3.89
C GLU A 162 2.45 -14.13 -3.65
N GLN A 163 3.77 -13.91 -3.74
CA GLN A 163 4.35 -12.57 -3.64
C GLN A 163 3.86 -11.65 -4.77
N LEU A 164 3.85 -12.14 -6.02
CA LEU A 164 3.38 -11.35 -7.17
C LEU A 164 1.89 -11.00 -7.04
N GLU A 165 1.06 -11.97 -6.69
CA GLU A 165 -0.36 -11.75 -6.50
C GLU A 165 -0.65 -10.79 -5.35
N TRP A 166 0.12 -10.87 -4.26
CA TRP A 166 -0.02 -9.92 -3.14
C TRP A 166 0.35 -8.50 -3.56
N ALA A 167 1.46 -8.30 -4.29
CA ALA A 167 1.82 -6.99 -4.82
C ALA A 167 0.75 -6.43 -5.75
N ASN A 168 0.22 -7.26 -6.66
CA ASN A 168 -0.85 -6.87 -7.57
C ASN A 168 -2.16 -6.53 -6.84
N TYR A 169 -2.45 -7.26 -5.76
CA TYR A 169 -3.62 -7.00 -4.92
C TYR A 169 -3.53 -5.64 -4.22
N LYS A 170 -2.37 -5.33 -3.61
CA LYS A 170 -2.08 -4.00 -3.02
C LYS A 170 -2.12 -2.89 -4.08
N SER A 171 -1.52 -3.10 -5.26
CA SER A 171 -1.60 -2.14 -6.38
C SER A 171 -3.06 -1.88 -6.79
N SER A 172 -3.87 -2.93 -6.90
CA SER A 172 -5.29 -2.80 -7.27
C SER A 172 -6.11 -2.10 -6.18
N GLN A 173 -5.74 -2.24 -4.91
CA GLN A 173 -6.35 -1.47 -3.81
C GLN A 173 -5.99 0.02 -3.94
N ALA A 174 -4.72 0.34 -4.21
CA ALA A 174 -4.28 1.72 -4.45
C ALA A 174 -5.05 2.37 -5.61
N ASP A 175 -5.22 1.65 -6.73
CA ASP A 175 -5.97 2.14 -7.89
C ASP A 175 -7.44 2.46 -7.53
N ARG A 176 -8.09 1.57 -6.76
CA ARG A 176 -9.46 1.81 -6.27
C ARG A 176 -9.53 3.02 -5.35
N MET A 177 -8.58 3.17 -4.43
CA MET A 177 -8.50 4.33 -3.54
C MET A 177 -8.31 5.62 -4.32
N GLN A 178 -7.47 5.61 -5.37
CA GLN A 178 -7.25 6.75 -6.23
C GLN A 178 -8.52 7.15 -7.02
N GLN A 179 -9.22 6.18 -7.60
CA GLN A 179 -10.48 6.42 -8.32
C GLN A 179 -11.55 7.00 -7.39
N GLN A 180 -11.74 6.41 -6.21
CA GLN A 180 -12.67 6.93 -5.20
C GLN A 180 -12.30 8.35 -4.76
N ASN A 181 -11.00 8.63 -4.59
CA ASN A 181 -10.53 9.98 -4.28
C ASN A 181 -10.87 11.00 -5.36
N TRP A 182 -10.71 10.63 -6.63
CA TRP A 182 -11.03 11.49 -7.76
C TRP A 182 -12.53 11.81 -7.82
N ASP A 183 -13.38 10.80 -7.67
CA ASP A 183 -14.83 10.99 -7.73
C ASP A 183 -15.36 11.81 -6.56
N ASP A 184 -14.84 11.57 -5.35
CA ASP A 184 -15.22 12.36 -4.18
C ASP A 184 -14.74 13.81 -4.29
N SER A 185 -13.54 14.03 -4.84
CA SER A 185 -13.01 15.38 -5.06
C SER A 185 -13.86 16.16 -6.07
N LYS A 186 -14.32 15.52 -7.15
CA LYS A 186 -15.22 16.15 -8.13
C LYS A 186 -16.55 16.57 -7.49
N LYS A 187 -17.15 15.68 -6.68
CA LYS A 187 -18.40 15.98 -5.96
C LYS A 187 -18.19 17.15 -4.97
N ALA A 188 -17.07 17.18 -4.27
CA ALA A 188 -16.70 18.25 -3.35
C ALA A 188 -16.62 19.61 -4.05
N VAL A 189 -15.89 19.66 -5.16
CA VAL A 189 -15.73 20.89 -5.96
C VAL A 189 -17.09 21.34 -6.51
N LEU A 190 -17.90 20.43 -7.04
CA LEU A 190 -19.24 20.76 -7.53
C LEU A 190 -20.11 21.34 -6.41
N LEU A 191 -20.09 20.74 -5.22
CA LEU A 191 -20.85 21.23 -4.07
C LEU A 191 -20.38 22.63 -3.63
N LEU A 192 -19.07 22.88 -3.60
CA LEU A 192 -18.52 24.20 -3.28
C LEU A 192 -18.94 25.25 -4.31
N LEU A 193 -18.95 24.91 -5.61
CA LEU A 193 -19.42 25.82 -6.66
C LEU A 193 -20.91 26.10 -6.55
N ILE A 194 -21.75 25.10 -6.26
CA ILE A 194 -23.20 25.29 -6.08
C ILE A 194 -23.47 26.17 -4.86
N VAL A 195 -22.83 25.90 -3.72
CA VAL A 195 -22.99 26.67 -2.48
C VAL A 195 -22.49 28.10 -2.68
N GLY A 196 -21.35 28.28 -3.34
CA GLY A 196 -20.81 29.60 -3.69
C GLY A 196 -21.70 30.37 -4.67
N GLY A 197 -22.23 29.72 -5.70
CA GLY A 197 -23.17 30.34 -6.64
C GLY A 197 -24.49 30.74 -5.96
N ALA A 198 -25.04 29.86 -5.14
CA ALA A 198 -26.26 30.13 -4.39
C ALA A 198 -26.09 31.30 -3.40
N SER A 199 -24.92 31.41 -2.75
CA SER A 199 -24.64 32.51 -1.83
C SER A 199 -24.64 33.86 -2.55
N ILE A 200 -24.03 33.94 -3.73
CA ILE A 200 -24.00 35.16 -4.55
C ILE A 200 -25.42 35.56 -4.99
N VAL A 201 -26.21 34.60 -5.49
CA VAL A 201 -27.58 34.86 -5.96
C VAL A 201 -28.48 35.33 -4.81
N LEU A 202 -28.42 34.69 -3.66
CA LEU A 202 -29.23 35.06 -2.49
C LEU A 202 -28.80 36.40 -1.90
N ALA A 203 -27.49 36.68 -1.83
CA ALA A 203 -26.97 37.98 -1.39
C ALA A 203 -27.43 39.11 -2.31
N GLY A 204 -27.28 38.91 -3.63
CA GLY A 204 -27.71 39.89 -4.64
C GLY A 204 -29.21 40.15 -4.59
N GLY A 205 -30.02 39.09 -4.47
CA GLY A 205 -31.47 39.20 -4.36
C GLY A 205 -31.93 39.94 -3.09
N LEU A 206 -31.31 39.65 -1.94
CA LEU A 206 -31.60 40.36 -0.69
C LEU A 206 -31.09 41.80 -0.69
N GLY A 207 -29.98 42.08 -1.37
CA GLY A 207 -29.45 43.44 -1.52
C GLY A 207 -30.30 44.32 -2.42
N PHE A 208 -31.01 43.74 -3.39
CA PHE A 208 -31.90 44.47 -4.31
C PHE A 208 -33.30 44.76 -3.73
N LEU A 209 -33.81 43.89 -2.84
CA LEU A 209 -35.16 43.99 -2.22
C LEU A 209 -35.22 44.96 -1.04
#